data_AF-A0A4U1L1V2-F1
#
_entry.id   AF-A0A4U1L1V2-F1
#
_cell.length_a   1.000
_cell.length_b   1.000
_cell.length_c   1.000
_cell.angle_alpha   90.00
_cell.angle_beta   90.00
_cell.angle_gamma   90.00
#
_symmetry.space_group_name_H-M   'P 1'
#
loop_
_entity.id
_entity.type
_entity.pdbx_description
1 polymer ?
#
loop_
_entity_poly.entity_id
_entity_poly.type
_entity_poly.pdbx_seq_one_letter_code
_entity_poly.pdbx_strand_id
1 'polypeptide(L)'
;MTAGAKNMFGVYTPHEVLTLERDRKGWRGLPVASIELLHDSSGWRSAINYQFMHGDCAGHGEPLTDRSPHYPSRDAAIAGAAERLRPAAARRDDGDARKVLAWLDELQPAQADLFASLI
;
A
#
# COMPACT_ATOMS: atom_id res chain seq x y z
N MET A 1 6.11 19.21 6.83
CA MET A 1 5.37 18.63 7.98
C MET A 1 6.25 17.55 8.58
N THR A 2 6.30 17.41 9.89
CA THR A 2 7.10 16.37 10.55
C THR A 2 6.44 15.01 10.31
N ALA A 3 7.22 13.99 9.99
CA ALA A 3 6.70 12.63 9.89
C ALA A 3 6.00 12.22 11.20
N GLY A 4 4.86 11.55 11.07
CA GLY A 4 3.98 11.22 12.20
C GLY A 4 3.14 12.37 12.76
N ALA A 5 3.33 13.60 12.30
CA ALA A 5 2.45 14.70 12.70
C ALA A 5 1.11 14.64 11.96
N LYS A 6 0.03 14.98 12.68
CA LYS A 6 -1.29 15.20 12.08
C LYS A 6 -1.44 16.63 11.58
N ASN A 7 -2.11 16.79 10.44
CA ASN A 7 -2.61 18.10 10.02
C ASN A 7 -3.93 18.46 10.76
N MET A 8 -4.46 19.66 10.49
CA MET A 8 -5.70 20.15 11.12
C MET A 8 -6.95 19.31 10.82
N PHE A 9 -6.88 18.40 9.85
CA PHE A 9 -7.96 17.51 9.45
C PHE A 9 -7.78 16.08 10.00
N GLY A 10 -6.77 15.85 10.87
CA GLY A 10 -6.52 14.55 11.48
C GLY A 10 -5.82 13.54 10.57
N VAL A 11 -5.27 13.98 9.43
CA VAL A 11 -4.49 13.13 8.52
C VAL A 11 -3.02 13.17 8.93
N TYR A 12 -2.44 11.99 9.12
CA TYR A 12 -1.03 11.84 9.45
C TYR A 12 -0.12 12.08 8.24
N THR A 13 1.05 12.67 8.51
CA THR A 13 2.18 12.59 7.58
C THR A 13 2.84 11.22 7.75
N PRO A 14 2.96 10.39 6.72
CA PRO A 14 3.57 9.08 6.84
C PRO A 14 5.05 9.17 7.25
N HIS A 15 5.53 8.15 7.96
CA HIS A 15 6.96 7.94 8.21
C HIS A 15 7.65 7.35 6.98
N GLU A 16 6.91 6.55 6.22
CA GLU A 16 7.42 5.86 5.06
C GLU A 16 6.31 5.69 4.01
N VAL A 17 6.69 5.73 2.73
CA VAL A 17 5.78 5.48 1.62
C VAL A 17 6.46 4.51 0.66
N LEU A 18 5.84 3.36 0.46
CA LEU A 18 6.22 2.39 -0.56
C LEU A 18 5.41 2.69 -1.82
N THR A 19 6.07 2.84 -2.96
CA THR A 19 5.41 3.33 -4.17
C THR A 19 5.73 2.43 -5.36
N LEU A 20 4.69 2.05 -6.10
CA LEU A 20 4.81 1.50 -7.45
C LEU A 20 4.67 2.65 -8.46
N GLU A 21 5.80 3.08 -9.01
CA GLU A 21 5.83 4.12 -10.02
C GLU A 21 5.21 3.64 -11.35
N ARG A 22 4.75 4.61 -12.14
CA ARG A 22 4.27 4.34 -13.51
C ARG A 22 5.43 4.47 -14.50
N ASP A 23 5.65 3.46 -15.34
CA ASP A 23 6.76 3.42 -16.32
C ASP A 23 6.79 4.63 -17.27
N ARG A 24 5.62 5.20 -17.59
CA ARG A 24 5.51 6.42 -18.36
C ARG A 24 4.97 7.53 -17.49
N LYS A 25 5.70 8.65 -17.45
CA LYS A 25 5.27 9.94 -16.91
C LYS A 25 4.10 10.46 -17.77
N GLY A 26 2.90 9.95 -17.54
CA GLY A 26 1.66 10.45 -18.13
C GLY A 26 1.23 11.76 -17.47
N TRP A 27 0.19 12.40 -18.03
CA TRP A 27 -0.29 13.76 -17.75
C TRP A 27 -0.59 14.13 -16.28
N ARG A 28 -0.45 13.21 -15.32
CA ARG A 28 -0.74 13.45 -13.89
C ARG A 28 0.36 13.06 -12.90
N GLY A 29 1.45 12.41 -13.33
CA GLY A 29 2.61 12.13 -12.46
C GLY A 29 2.32 11.33 -11.18
N LEU A 30 1.14 10.69 -11.07
CA LEU A 30 0.75 9.90 -9.91
C LEU A 30 1.22 8.45 -10.07
N PRO A 31 1.67 7.82 -8.97
CA PRO A 31 2.06 6.42 -8.97
C PRO A 31 0.86 5.50 -9.23
N VAL A 32 1.14 4.26 -9.63
CA VAL A 32 0.11 3.22 -9.86
C VAL A 32 -0.50 2.78 -8.54
N ALA A 33 0.33 2.57 -7.52
CA ALA A 33 -0.09 2.25 -6.17
C ALA A 33 0.90 2.78 -5.13
N SER A 34 0.44 2.99 -3.91
CA SER A 34 1.29 3.26 -2.75
C SER A 34 0.74 2.63 -1.48
N ILE A 35 1.65 2.32 -0.56
CA ILE A 35 1.37 1.95 0.82
C ILE A 35 2.06 2.99 1.72
N GLU A 36 1.27 3.75 2.45
CA GLU A 36 1.74 4.72 3.44
C GLU A 36 1.81 4.06 4.81
N LEU A 37 2.92 4.25 5.52
CA LEU A 37 3.19 3.63 6.82
C LEU A 37 3.44 4.69 7.88
N LEU A 38 2.89 4.44 9.07
CA LEU A 38 3.11 5.26 10.25
C LEU A 38 3.38 4.36 11.45
N HIS A 39 4.48 4.62 12.15
CA HIS A 39 4.68 4.15 13.51
C HIS A 39 4.25 5.21 14.53
N ASP A 40 3.34 4.87 15.45
CA ASP A 40 2.95 5.67 16.61
C ASP A 40 3.17 4.87 17.91
N SER A 41 2.84 5.46 19.07
CA SER A 41 3.03 4.78 20.37
C SER A 41 2.14 3.54 20.55
N SER A 42 1.15 3.34 19.70
CA SER A 42 0.22 2.21 19.70
C SER A 42 0.61 1.15 18.66
N GLY A 43 1.68 1.36 17.88
CA GLY A 43 2.20 0.41 16.89
C GLY A 43 2.22 0.98 15.47
N TRP A 44 2.09 0.10 14.49
CA TRP A 44 2.15 0.46 13.07
C TRP A 44 0.76 0.63 12.48
N ARG A 45 0.63 1.55 11.54
CA ARG A 45 -0.57 1.77 10.73
C ARG A 45 -0.19 1.80 9.26
N SER A 46 -1.17 1.45 8.42
CA SER A 46 -1.03 1.50 6.97
C SER A 46 -2.21 2.19 6.31
N ALA A 47 -1.96 2.88 5.20
CA ALA A 47 -2.97 3.29 4.24
C ALA A 47 -2.58 2.85 2.82
N ILE A 48 -3.54 2.56 1.94
CA ILE A 48 -3.32 2.18 0.54
C ILE A 48 -3.87 3.24 -0.41
N ASN A 49 -3.16 3.46 -1.50
CA ASN A 49 -3.67 4.26 -2.62
C ASN A 49 -3.39 3.50 -3.92
N TYR A 50 -4.30 3.59 -4.89
CA TYR A 50 -4.06 3.05 -6.23
C TYR A 50 -4.85 3.79 -7.30
N GLN A 51 -4.36 3.72 -8.53
CA GLN A 51 -5.02 4.26 -9.71
C GLN A 51 -4.73 3.41 -10.95
N PHE A 52 -5.71 2.62 -11.37
CA PHE A 52 -5.70 1.83 -12.60
C PHE A 52 -6.28 2.65 -13.75
N MET A 53 -5.50 2.89 -14.80
CA MET A 53 -5.91 3.82 -15.87
C MET A 53 -6.43 3.13 -17.13
N HIS A 54 -6.47 1.80 -17.18
CA HIS A 54 -6.97 1.08 -18.35
C HIS A 54 -8.49 0.89 -18.28
N GLY A 55 -9.23 1.35 -19.30
CA GLY A 55 -10.71 1.29 -19.33
C GLY A 55 -11.36 2.34 -18.43
N ASP A 56 -11.89 1.93 -17.28
CA ASP A 56 -12.83 2.72 -16.46
C ASP A 56 -12.20 3.68 -15.44
N CYS A 57 -10.88 3.94 -15.50
CA CYS A 57 -10.18 4.82 -14.56
C CYS A 57 -10.56 4.55 -13.08
N ALA A 58 -10.26 3.36 -12.57
CA ALA A 58 -10.58 2.97 -11.20
C ALA A 58 -9.46 3.41 -10.25
N GLY A 59 -9.80 4.15 -9.19
CA GLY A 59 -8.83 4.55 -8.18
C GLY A 59 -9.42 4.55 -6.79
N HIS A 60 -8.54 4.44 -5.81
CA HIS A 60 -8.87 4.57 -4.40
C HIS A 60 -7.73 5.32 -3.71
N GLY A 61 -8.08 6.21 -2.81
CA GLY A 61 -7.13 6.80 -1.88
C GLY A 61 -7.75 6.88 -0.50
N GLU A 62 -7.10 6.24 0.46
CA GLU A 62 -7.47 6.37 1.87
C GLU A 62 -6.44 7.22 2.61
N PRO A 63 -6.87 8.24 3.37
CA PRO A 63 -5.95 9.00 4.19
C PRO A 63 -5.48 8.16 5.39
N LEU A 64 -4.21 8.32 5.77
CA LEU A 64 -3.67 7.75 7.00
C LEU A 64 -4.23 8.53 8.19
N THR A 65 -5.07 7.89 9.02
CA THR A 65 -5.81 8.54 10.13
C THR A 65 -5.84 7.64 11.37
N ASP A 66 -6.44 8.11 12.47
CA ASP A 66 -6.68 7.31 13.67
C ASP A 66 -7.54 6.05 13.43
N ARG A 67 -8.28 6.01 12.32
CA ARG A 67 -9.12 4.87 11.93
C ARG A 67 -8.37 3.87 11.04
N SER A 68 -7.16 4.20 10.60
CA SER A 68 -6.35 3.27 9.81
C SER A 68 -6.00 2.03 10.64
N PRO A 69 -6.00 0.82 10.05
CA PRO A 69 -5.75 -0.42 10.77
C PRO A 69 -4.43 -0.38 11.54
N HIS A 70 -4.43 -1.03 12.71
CA HIS A 70 -3.25 -1.17 13.56
C HIS A 70 -2.60 -2.53 13.40
N TYR A 71 -1.28 -2.54 13.47
CA TYR A 71 -0.45 -3.71 13.32
C TYR A 71 0.69 -3.73 14.35
N PRO A 72 1.10 -4.92 14.81
CA PRO A 72 2.16 -5.06 15.81
C PRO A 72 3.56 -4.75 15.24
N SER A 73 3.74 -4.81 13.92
CA SER A 73 5.02 -4.57 13.26
C SER A 73 4.85 -3.88 11.91
N ARG A 74 5.93 -3.30 11.40
CA ARG A 74 6.01 -2.73 10.06
C ARG A 74 5.63 -3.75 8.99
N ASP A 75 6.17 -4.96 9.08
CA ASP A 75 5.94 -6.02 8.10
C ASP A 75 4.50 -6.51 8.13
N ALA A 76 3.88 -6.60 9.33
CA ALA A 76 2.46 -6.89 9.45
C ALA A 76 1.59 -5.77 8.85
N ALA A 77 2.01 -4.51 8.96
CA ALA A 77 1.31 -3.39 8.32
C ALA A 77 1.41 -3.43 6.79
N ILE A 78 2.57 -3.78 6.25
CA ILE A 78 2.75 -4.01 4.81
C ILE A 78 1.90 -5.19 4.36
N ALA A 79 1.90 -6.31 5.11
CA ALA A 79 1.12 -7.48 4.77
C ALA A 79 -0.39 -7.20 4.78
N GLY A 80 -0.91 -6.54 5.81
CA GLY A 80 -2.31 -6.15 5.87
C GLY A 80 -2.69 -5.11 4.79
N ALA A 81 -1.79 -4.20 4.42
CA ALA A 81 -1.99 -3.32 3.28
C ALA A 81 -2.04 -4.10 1.95
N ALA A 82 -1.13 -5.06 1.75
CA ALA A 82 -1.10 -5.92 0.57
C ALA A 82 -2.37 -6.75 0.43
N GLU A 83 -2.84 -7.38 1.52
CA GLU A 83 -4.09 -8.14 1.55
C GLU A 83 -5.32 -7.29 1.20
N ARG A 84 -5.35 -6.02 1.61
CA ARG A 84 -6.44 -5.10 1.28
C ARG A 84 -6.39 -4.62 -0.18
N LEU A 85 -5.19 -4.43 -0.74
CA LEU A 85 -5.01 -3.98 -2.12
C LEU A 85 -5.20 -5.11 -3.15
N ARG A 86 -4.78 -6.34 -2.81
CA ARG A 86 -4.77 -7.50 -3.73
C ARG A 86 -6.13 -7.76 -4.41
N PRO A 87 -7.29 -7.73 -3.72
CA PRO A 87 -8.60 -7.92 -4.36
C PRO A 87 -8.94 -6.86 -5.40
N ALA A 88 -8.49 -5.62 -5.23
CA ALA A 88 -8.74 -4.55 -6.20
C ALA A 88 -7.98 -4.78 -7.50
N ALA A 89 -6.73 -5.23 -7.40
CA ALA A 89 -5.91 -5.60 -8.57
C ALA A 89 -6.41 -6.92 -9.21
N ALA A 90 -6.72 -7.94 -8.42
CA ALA A 90 -7.12 -9.26 -8.91
C ALA A 90 -8.45 -9.28 -9.69
N ARG A 91 -9.31 -8.26 -9.52
CA ARG A 91 -10.57 -8.11 -10.28
C ARG A 91 -10.36 -7.61 -11.71
N ARG A 92 -9.12 -7.36 -12.12
CA ARG A 92 -8.77 -6.69 -13.38
C ARG A 92 -7.72 -7.50 -14.12
N ASP A 93 -7.81 -7.50 -15.46
CA ASP A 93 -6.85 -8.15 -16.35
C ASP A 93 -6.12 -7.13 -17.24
N ASP A 94 -5.62 -6.06 -16.61
CA ASP A 94 -4.86 -5.02 -17.30
C ASP A 94 -3.40 -4.97 -16.83
N GLY A 95 -2.58 -4.19 -17.55
CA GLY A 95 -1.16 -4.08 -17.27
C GLY A 95 -0.83 -3.45 -15.91
N ASP A 96 -1.62 -2.47 -15.45
CA ASP A 96 -1.38 -1.83 -14.14
C ASP A 96 -1.73 -2.82 -13.01
N ALA A 97 -2.83 -3.56 -13.15
CA ALA A 97 -3.25 -4.59 -12.19
C ALA A 97 -2.20 -5.70 -12.04
N ARG A 98 -1.67 -6.22 -13.15
CA ARG A 98 -0.60 -7.23 -13.13
C ARG A 98 0.67 -6.74 -12.44
N LYS A 99 1.05 -5.47 -12.66
CA LYS A 99 2.21 -4.86 -11.99
C LYS A 99 1.97 -4.69 -10.49
N VAL A 100 0.76 -4.29 -10.08
CA VAL A 100 0.43 -4.22 -8.65
C VAL A 100 0.52 -5.59 -8.01
N LEU A 101 0.00 -6.65 -8.63
CA LEU A 101 0.12 -8.00 -8.07
C LEU A 101 1.58 -8.44 -7.93
N ALA A 102 2.41 -8.26 -8.96
CA ALA A 102 3.83 -8.58 -8.91
C ALA A 102 4.56 -7.78 -7.82
N TRP A 103 4.28 -6.47 -7.73
CA TRP A 103 4.82 -5.60 -6.69
C TRP A 103 4.42 -6.03 -5.28
N LEU A 104 3.17 -6.45 -5.09
CA LEU A 104 2.69 -6.98 -3.80
C LEU A 104 3.38 -8.30 -3.44
N ASP A 105 3.68 -9.15 -4.41
CA ASP A 105 4.42 -10.40 -4.20
C ASP A 105 5.89 -10.12 -3.82
N GLU A 106 6.51 -9.05 -4.32
CA GLU A 106 7.85 -8.61 -3.91
C GLU A 106 7.89 -8.04 -2.48
N LEU A 107 6.85 -7.29 -2.10
CA LEU A 107 6.74 -6.68 -0.76
C LEU A 107 6.50 -7.71 0.35
N GLN A 108 6.00 -8.90 0.01
CA GLN A 108 5.86 -10.03 0.91
C GLN A 108 6.79 -11.15 0.45
N PRO A 109 8.10 -11.12 0.78
CA PRO A 109 8.94 -12.28 0.54
C PRO A 109 8.29 -13.47 1.24
N ALA A 110 7.99 -14.47 0.42
CA ALA A 110 6.92 -15.42 0.67
C ALA A 110 6.93 -15.96 2.11
N GLN A 111 5.78 -15.85 2.79
CA GLN A 111 5.45 -16.75 3.90
C GLN A 111 5.52 -18.24 3.50
N ALA A 112 5.75 -18.56 2.22
CA ALA A 112 6.08 -19.90 1.74
C ALA A 112 7.37 -20.47 2.37
N ASP A 113 8.32 -19.63 2.80
CA ASP A 113 9.55 -20.14 3.46
C ASP A 113 9.36 -20.48 4.94
N LEU A 114 8.28 -20.02 5.59
CA LEU A 114 8.01 -20.35 7.00
C LEU A 114 7.50 -21.79 7.20
N PHE A 115 7.02 -22.44 6.14
CA PHE A 115 6.61 -23.85 6.16
C PHE A 115 7.60 -24.78 5.43
N ALA A 116 8.57 -24.24 4.68
CA ALA A 116 9.60 -25.03 4.03
C ALA A 116 10.72 -25.53 4.99
N SER A 117 10.82 -24.94 6.19
CA SER A 117 11.78 -25.35 7.23
C SER A 117 11.22 -26.31 8.29
N LEU A 118 10.03 -26.88 8.07
CA LEU A 118 9.37 -27.85 8.97
C LEU A 118 9.35 -29.29 8.42
N ILE A 119 10.15 -29.57 7.39
CA ILE A 119 10.32 -30.92 6.81
C ILE A 119 11.77 -31.36 6.96
#